data_AF-A0AAP2W5B5-F1
#
_entry.id   AF-A0AAP2W5B5-F1
#
_cell.length_a   1.000
_cell.length_b   1.000
_cell.length_c   1.000
_cell.angle_alpha   90.00
_cell.angle_beta   90.00
_cell.angle_gamma   90.00
#
_symmetry.space_group_name_H-M   'P 1'
#
loop_
_entity.id
_entity.type
_entity.pdbx_description
1 polymer ?
#
loop_
_entity_poly.entity_id
_entity_poly.type
_entity_poly.pdbx_seq_one_letter_code
_entity_poly.pdbx_strand_id
1 'polypeptide(L)'
;MRIVGYIIFLITLAVIAAGCSSTSQTEPAVSAEQKAAYDDLINKTNALTGPNEKFSRIDSEIKNANFLPPPSLNNAMVDDYTTDVNAYISALEDFKLASQQYKTYLDSNGSEYAGVMDNESAVETQLKNAGDLKEQLELIGDWLDVYDAWNQTNVSVTEKINEMSYFASFNDPYSKFTPQDGIDFFNSARPVIIEYLTESGNLINETDTLISVMDEGNAKSTLIQLKSEVTSENDWLRTNYNEMVGIFNSLAGAKYGMMQSV
;
A
#
# COMPACT_ATOMS: atom_id res chain seq x y z
N MET A 1 -3.25 -18.89 2.25
CA MET A 1 -3.26 -19.22 3.70
C MET A 1 -4.56 -18.71 4.28
N ARG A 2 -5.57 -19.56 4.54
CA ARG A 2 -6.96 -19.18 4.89
C ARG A 2 -7.30 -19.49 6.36
N ILE A 3 -6.50 -18.99 7.31
CA ILE A 3 -6.65 -19.34 8.74
C ILE A 3 -7.15 -18.16 9.61
N VAL A 4 -7.11 -16.91 9.12
CA VAL A 4 -7.30 -15.72 9.97
C VAL A 4 -8.75 -15.52 10.46
N GLY A 5 -9.75 -16.02 9.73
CA GLY A 5 -11.17 -15.84 10.10
C GLY A 5 -11.77 -16.87 11.07
N TYR A 6 -11.09 -18.00 11.32
CA TYR A 6 -11.69 -19.11 12.08
C TYR A 6 -11.34 -19.13 13.57
N ILE A 7 -10.33 -18.38 14.01
CA ILE A 7 -9.87 -18.41 15.40
C ILE A 7 -10.92 -17.77 16.33
N ILE A 8 -11.51 -16.63 15.94
CA ILE A 8 -12.51 -15.95 16.78
C ILE A 8 -13.83 -16.74 16.89
N PHE A 9 -14.24 -17.44 15.84
CA PHE A 9 -15.48 -18.24 15.86
C PHE A 9 -15.39 -19.51 16.74
N LEU A 10 -14.17 -20.00 17.02
CA LEU A 10 -13.94 -21.09 17.96
C LEU A 10 -14.03 -20.64 19.43
N ILE A 11 -13.86 -19.34 19.70
CA ILE A 11 -13.87 -18.76 21.06
C ILE A 11 -15.28 -18.86 21.68
N THR A 12 -16.34 -18.70 20.90
CA THR A 12 -17.72 -18.78 21.42
C THR A 12 -18.13 -20.22 21.78
N LEU A 13 -17.57 -21.23 21.11
CA LEU A 13 -17.95 -22.63 21.32
C LEU A 13 -17.17 -23.31 22.46
N ALA A 14 -15.90 -22.96 22.67
CA ALA A 14 -15.09 -23.54 23.74
C ALA A 14 -15.53 -23.10 25.14
N VAL A 15 -16.02 -21.86 25.28
CA VAL A 15 -16.46 -21.33 26.59
C VAL A 15 -17.86 -21.86 26.98
N ILE A 16 -18.72 -22.18 26.00
CA ILE A 16 -20.07 -22.72 26.26
C ILE A 16 -20.02 -24.23 26.61
N ALA A 17 -19.03 -24.98 26.13
CA ALA A 17 -18.96 -26.43 26.32
C ALA A 17 -18.50 -26.88 27.73
N ALA A 18 -17.87 -26.00 28.52
CA ALA A 18 -17.40 -26.33 29.87
C ALA A 18 -18.52 -26.29 30.94
N GLY A 19 -19.71 -25.78 30.63
CA GLY A 19 -20.80 -25.55 31.59
C GLY A 19 -21.87 -26.64 31.70
N CYS A 20 -21.68 -27.82 31.11
CA CYS A 20 -22.71 -28.88 31.10
C CYS A 20 -22.16 -30.26 31.45
N SER A 21 -21.76 -30.45 32.71
CA SER A 21 -21.73 -31.78 33.33
C SER A 21 -22.21 -31.71 34.77
N SER A 22 -23.39 -32.28 35.00
CA SER A 22 -24.11 -32.33 36.26
C SER A 22 -23.39 -33.21 37.29
N THR A 23 -22.81 -32.60 38.32
CA THR A 23 -22.62 -33.22 39.63
C THR A 23 -22.64 -32.14 40.71
N SER A 24 -23.53 -32.29 41.69
CA SER A 24 -23.74 -31.34 42.78
C SER A 24 -22.56 -31.32 43.75
N GLN A 25 -21.52 -30.57 43.39
CA GLN A 25 -20.66 -29.88 44.35
C GLN A 25 -21.05 -28.41 44.29
N THR A 26 -21.20 -27.78 45.44
CA THR A 26 -21.48 -26.35 45.57
C THR A 26 -20.33 -25.61 44.89
N GLU A 27 -20.53 -25.24 43.63
CA GLU A 27 -19.61 -24.42 42.85
C GLU A 27 -19.30 -23.16 43.67
N PRO A 28 -18.03 -22.73 43.78
CA PRO A 28 -17.72 -21.44 44.36
C PRO A 28 -18.53 -20.39 43.59
N ALA A 29 -19.32 -19.58 44.30
CA ALA A 29 -20.07 -18.52 43.66
C ALA A 29 -19.09 -17.59 42.94
N VAL A 30 -19.15 -17.55 41.61
CA VAL A 30 -18.41 -16.58 40.77
C VAL A 30 -18.62 -15.19 41.36
N SER A 31 -17.54 -14.47 41.65
CA SER A 31 -17.64 -13.13 42.22
C SER A 31 -18.33 -12.19 41.22
N ALA A 32 -19.05 -11.17 41.71
CA ALA A 32 -19.68 -10.19 40.84
C ALA A 32 -18.66 -9.50 39.90
N GLU A 33 -17.42 -9.34 40.38
CA GLU A 33 -16.30 -8.76 39.64
C GLU A 33 -15.81 -9.70 38.53
N GLN A 34 -15.65 -11.00 38.82
CA GLN A 34 -15.28 -11.99 37.81
C GLN A 34 -16.33 -12.06 36.70
N LYS A 35 -17.62 -12.05 37.07
CA LYS A 35 -18.70 -12.02 36.08
C LYS A 35 -18.68 -10.75 35.24
N ALA A 36 -18.45 -9.58 35.84
CA ALA A 36 -18.36 -8.32 35.10
C ALA A 36 -17.18 -8.31 34.11
N ALA A 37 -16.02 -8.84 34.52
CA ALA A 37 -14.85 -8.97 33.63
C ALA A 37 -15.10 -9.95 32.48
N TYR A 38 -15.81 -11.05 32.74
CA TYR A 38 -16.24 -11.98 31.70
C TYR A 38 -17.23 -11.34 30.72
N ASP A 39 -18.26 -10.66 31.23
CA ASP A 39 -19.26 -9.98 30.41
C ASP A 39 -18.61 -8.88 29.54
N ASP A 40 -17.62 -8.14 30.07
CA ASP A 40 -16.84 -7.17 29.29
C ASP A 40 -16.00 -7.84 28.19
N LEU A 41 -15.29 -8.93 28.51
CA LEU A 41 -14.55 -9.71 27.51
C LEU A 41 -15.48 -10.17 26.36
N ILE A 42 -16.67 -10.69 26.67
CA ILE A 42 -17.65 -11.11 25.67
C ILE A 42 -18.13 -9.90 24.84
N ASN A 43 -18.42 -8.77 25.47
CA ASN A 43 -18.83 -7.55 24.76
C ASN A 43 -17.73 -7.04 23.81
N LYS A 44 -16.46 -7.03 24.25
CA LYS A 44 -15.31 -6.65 23.39
C LYS A 44 -15.06 -7.66 22.28
N THR A 45 -15.28 -8.95 22.53
CA THR A 45 -15.22 -10.00 21.50
C THR A 45 -16.26 -9.73 20.40
N ASN A 46 -17.50 -9.44 20.78
CA ASN A 46 -18.56 -9.14 19.82
C ASN A 46 -18.30 -7.84 19.04
N ALA A 47 -17.67 -6.86 19.68
CA ALA A 47 -17.29 -5.60 19.04
C ALA A 47 -16.20 -5.78 17.96
N LEU A 48 -15.42 -6.87 17.99
CA LEU A 48 -14.40 -7.17 16.98
C LEU A 48 -14.95 -7.62 15.63
N THR A 49 -16.18 -8.15 15.57
CA THR A 49 -16.70 -8.79 14.34
C THR A 49 -16.70 -7.83 13.14
N GLY A 50 -17.28 -6.64 13.28
CA GLY A 50 -17.35 -5.65 12.21
C GLY A 50 -15.98 -5.14 11.75
N PRO A 51 -15.12 -4.66 12.66
CA PRO A 51 -13.75 -4.25 12.33
C PRO A 51 -12.91 -5.36 11.69
N ASN A 52 -13.02 -6.62 12.15
CA ASN A 52 -12.29 -7.74 11.57
C ASN A 52 -12.72 -8.08 10.14
N GLU A 53 -14.01 -7.99 9.83
CA GLU A 53 -14.53 -8.15 8.47
C GLU A 53 -13.99 -7.07 7.52
N LYS A 54 -13.99 -5.81 7.98
CA LYS A 54 -13.41 -4.68 7.23
C LYS A 54 -11.92 -4.86 7.02
N PHE A 55 -11.16 -5.19 8.07
CA PHE A 55 -9.73 -5.47 7.98
C PHE A 55 -9.43 -6.58 6.96
N SER A 56 -10.16 -7.70 7.02
CA SER A 56 -9.97 -8.82 6.10
C SER A 56 -10.27 -8.44 4.63
N ARG A 57 -11.30 -7.60 4.43
CA ARG A 57 -11.61 -7.06 3.11
C ARG A 57 -10.48 -6.16 2.60
N ILE A 58 -10.03 -5.21 3.42
CA ILE A 58 -8.97 -4.25 3.07
C ILE A 58 -7.67 -4.99 2.76
N ASP A 59 -7.24 -5.93 3.62
CA ASP A 59 -6.04 -6.77 3.37
C ASP A 59 -6.12 -7.48 2.01
N SER A 60 -7.28 -8.03 1.68
CA SER A 60 -7.52 -8.65 0.38
C SER A 60 -7.50 -7.64 -0.78
N GLU A 61 -8.11 -6.47 -0.60
CA GLU A 61 -8.16 -5.43 -1.63
C GLU A 61 -6.77 -4.86 -1.92
N ILE A 62 -5.95 -4.60 -0.90
CA ILE A 62 -4.57 -4.13 -1.05
C ILE A 62 -3.71 -5.16 -1.77
N LYS A 63 -3.77 -6.45 -1.38
CA LYS A 63 -3.01 -7.52 -2.07
C LYS A 63 -3.37 -7.69 -3.55
N ASN A 64 -4.62 -7.38 -3.91
CA ASN A 64 -5.13 -7.50 -5.27
C ASN A 64 -5.20 -6.18 -6.02
N ALA A 65 -4.75 -5.07 -5.44
CA ALA A 65 -4.78 -3.76 -6.08
C ALA A 65 -4.00 -3.77 -7.39
N ASN A 66 -4.43 -2.95 -8.35
CA ASN A 66 -3.72 -2.70 -9.59
C ASN A 66 -3.09 -1.31 -9.53
N PHE A 67 -1.77 -1.24 -9.65
CA PHE A 67 -1.01 0.01 -9.66
C PHE A 67 -0.64 0.49 -11.07
N LEU A 68 -1.07 -0.22 -12.12
CA LEU A 68 -0.93 0.28 -13.49
C LEU A 68 -1.87 1.47 -13.74
N PRO A 69 -1.47 2.47 -14.53
CA PRO A 69 -2.29 3.65 -14.81
C PRO A 69 -3.62 3.33 -15.51
N PRO A 70 -4.77 3.84 -15.03
CA PRO A 70 -4.96 4.48 -13.73
C PRO A 70 -4.98 3.45 -12.58
N PRO A 71 -4.35 3.74 -11.43
CA PRO A 71 -4.36 2.84 -10.29
C PRO A 71 -5.80 2.61 -9.79
N SER A 72 -6.06 1.43 -9.22
CA SER A 72 -7.39 1.07 -8.70
C SER A 72 -7.72 1.74 -7.36
N LEU A 73 -6.72 2.34 -6.70
CA LEU A 73 -6.85 3.06 -5.44
C LEU A 73 -6.66 4.56 -5.66
N ASN A 74 -7.19 5.36 -4.74
CA ASN A 74 -6.96 6.80 -4.66
C ASN A 74 -6.84 7.20 -3.17
N ASN A 75 -6.38 8.43 -2.92
CA ASN A 75 -6.12 8.90 -1.55
C ASN A 75 -7.34 8.82 -0.64
N ALA A 76 -8.54 9.15 -1.12
CA ALA A 76 -9.76 9.05 -0.31
C ALA A 76 -10.06 7.61 0.12
N MET A 77 -9.85 6.62 -0.77
CA MET A 77 -10.01 5.21 -0.42
C MET A 77 -8.96 4.76 0.60
N VAL A 78 -7.71 5.22 0.46
CA VAL A 78 -6.62 4.90 1.40
C VAL A 78 -6.86 5.52 2.77
N ASP A 79 -7.36 6.74 2.85
CA ASP A 79 -7.74 7.41 4.10
C ASP A 79 -8.86 6.66 4.83
N ASP A 80 -9.89 6.24 4.09
CA ASP A 80 -10.99 5.43 4.62
C ASP A 80 -10.49 4.07 5.13
N TYR A 81 -9.62 3.40 4.37
CA TYR A 81 -9.03 2.13 4.77
C TYR A 81 -8.13 2.28 6.00
N THR A 82 -7.33 3.34 6.07
CA THR A 82 -6.48 3.64 7.22
C THR A 82 -7.31 3.89 8.47
N THR A 83 -8.45 4.58 8.34
CA THR A 83 -9.41 4.77 9.43
C THR A 83 -9.99 3.44 9.92
N ASP A 84 -10.42 2.57 8.99
CA ASP A 84 -10.96 1.25 9.32
C ASP A 84 -9.92 0.33 9.98
N VAL A 85 -8.65 0.36 9.54
CA VAL A 85 -7.55 -0.40 10.16
C VAL A 85 -7.23 0.13 11.56
N ASN A 86 -7.18 1.45 11.77
CA ASN A 86 -7.00 2.04 13.10
C ASN A 86 -8.13 1.65 14.06
N ALA A 87 -9.37 1.57 13.58
CA ALA A 87 -10.51 1.09 14.37
C ALA A 87 -10.37 -0.39 14.76
N TYR A 88 -9.86 -1.23 13.85
CA TYR A 88 -9.56 -2.63 14.15
C TYR A 88 -8.44 -2.78 15.19
N ILE A 89 -7.34 -2.03 15.07
CA ILE A 89 -6.26 -1.99 16.06
C ILE A 89 -6.82 -1.61 17.45
N SER A 90 -7.61 -0.55 17.52
CA SER A 90 -8.21 -0.09 18.78
C SER A 90 -9.13 -1.16 19.40
N ALA A 91 -9.93 -1.86 18.58
CA ALA A 91 -10.79 -2.93 19.05
C ALA A 91 -10.01 -4.15 19.57
N LEU A 92 -8.86 -4.47 18.94
CA LEU A 92 -7.96 -5.53 19.41
C LEU A 92 -7.30 -5.17 20.75
N GLU A 93 -6.88 -3.92 20.92
CA GLU A 93 -6.32 -3.42 22.19
C GLU A 93 -7.35 -3.46 23.33
N ASP A 94 -8.58 -3.03 23.05
CA ASP A 94 -9.71 -3.11 23.97
C ASP A 94 -10.00 -4.55 24.40
N PHE A 95 -10.05 -5.48 23.44
CA PHE A 95 -10.22 -6.90 23.73
C PHE A 95 -9.05 -7.44 24.56
N LYS A 96 -7.80 -7.10 24.20
CA LYS A 96 -6.60 -7.55 24.94
C LYS A 96 -6.67 -7.10 26.40
N LEU A 97 -7.08 -5.85 26.65
CA LEU A 97 -7.23 -5.32 28.00
C LEU A 97 -8.32 -6.08 28.78
N ALA A 98 -9.51 -6.28 28.20
CA ALA A 98 -10.59 -7.03 28.83
C ALA A 98 -10.18 -8.49 29.12
N SER A 99 -9.45 -9.10 28.20
CA SER A 99 -8.90 -10.45 28.32
C SER A 99 -7.92 -10.56 29.50
N GLN A 100 -6.99 -9.60 29.61
CA GLN A 100 -6.04 -9.53 30.71
C GLN A 100 -6.74 -9.33 32.06
N GLN A 101 -7.79 -8.51 32.11
CA GLN A 101 -8.58 -8.29 33.33
C GLN A 101 -9.29 -9.58 33.75
N TYR A 102 -9.98 -10.26 32.82
CA TYR A 102 -10.64 -11.53 33.09
C TYR A 102 -9.66 -12.60 33.58
N LYS A 103 -8.49 -12.68 32.95
CA LYS A 103 -7.41 -13.61 33.30
C LYS A 103 -7.01 -13.55 34.78
N THR A 104 -7.08 -12.38 35.41
CA THR A 104 -6.70 -12.22 36.83
C THR A 104 -7.59 -13.01 37.80
N TYR A 105 -8.78 -13.40 37.38
CA TYR A 105 -9.74 -14.17 38.18
C TYR A 105 -9.66 -15.69 37.94
N LEU A 106 -8.83 -16.14 37.00
CA LEU A 106 -8.74 -17.54 36.61
C LEU A 106 -7.61 -18.27 37.35
N ASP A 107 -7.79 -19.56 37.60
CA ASP A 107 -6.71 -20.44 38.06
C ASP A 107 -5.67 -20.59 36.95
N SER A 108 -4.42 -20.22 37.24
CA SER A 108 -3.31 -20.29 36.29
C SER A 108 -3.03 -21.68 35.73
N ASN A 109 -3.50 -22.75 36.38
CA ASN A 109 -3.38 -24.13 35.90
C ASN A 109 -4.64 -24.64 35.19
N GLY A 110 -5.69 -23.83 35.12
CA GLY A 110 -6.96 -24.17 34.50
C GLY A 110 -6.92 -24.09 32.98
N SER A 111 -7.75 -24.91 32.31
CA SER A 111 -7.91 -24.87 30.85
C SER A 111 -8.45 -23.52 30.35
N GLU A 112 -9.26 -22.84 31.16
CA GLU A 112 -9.78 -21.52 30.83
C GLU A 112 -8.68 -20.45 30.78
N TYR A 113 -7.76 -20.46 31.75
CA TYR A 113 -6.59 -19.58 31.75
C TYR A 113 -5.71 -19.82 30.52
N ALA A 114 -5.46 -21.09 30.19
CA ALA A 114 -4.71 -21.45 28.98
C ALA A 114 -5.39 -20.93 27.70
N GLY A 115 -6.72 -21.09 27.58
CA GLY A 115 -7.48 -20.56 26.46
C GLY A 115 -7.42 -19.04 26.34
N VAL A 116 -7.44 -18.32 27.46
CA VAL A 116 -7.26 -16.85 27.47
C VAL A 116 -5.85 -16.46 27.03
N MET A 117 -4.81 -17.16 27.47
CA MET A 117 -3.43 -16.93 27.02
C MET A 117 -3.23 -17.17 25.51
N ASP A 118 -3.84 -18.23 24.97
CA ASP A 118 -3.81 -18.50 23.53
C ASP A 118 -4.50 -17.38 22.74
N ASN A 119 -5.62 -16.85 23.25
CA ASN A 119 -6.33 -15.73 22.64
C ASN A 119 -5.49 -14.43 22.67
N GLU A 120 -4.85 -14.12 23.79
CA GLU A 120 -3.95 -12.95 23.88
C GLU A 120 -2.81 -13.04 22.85
N SER A 121 -2.22 -14.23 22.68
CA SER A 121 -1.16 -14.47 21.70
C SER A 121 -1.64 -14.31 20.26
N ALA A 122 -2.86 -14.78 19.95
CA ALA A 122 -3.49 -14.58 18.64
C ALA A 122 -3.75 -13.09 18.36
N VAL A 123 -4.19 -12.34 19.37
CA VAL A 123 -4.41 -10.88 19.26
C VAL A 123 -3.12 -10.12 19.03
N GLU A 124 -2.02 -10.52 19.66
CA GLU A 124 -0.70 -9.92 19.38
C GLU A 124 -0.27 -10.12 17.93
N THR A 125 -0.54 -11.29 17.37
CA THR A 125 -0.30 -11.57 15.95
C THR A 125 -1.18 -10.69 15.06
N GLN A 126 -2.47 -10.53 15.42
CA GLN A 126 -3.40 -9.68 14.67
C GLN A 126 -3.04 -8.19 14.75
N LEU A 127 -2.59 -7.71 15.91
CA LEU A 127 -2.10 -6.34 16.10
C LEU A 127 -0.88 -6.07 15.22
N LYS A 128 0.07 -7.02 15.16
CA LYS A 128 1.22 -6.90 14.26
C LYS A 128 0.77 -6.82 12.80
N ASN A 129 -0.08 -7.75 12.35
CA ASN A 129 -0.57 -7.76 10.96
C ASN A 129 -1.34 -6.48 10.60
N ALA A 130 -2.11 -5.93 11.55
CA ALA A 130 -2.81 -4.67 11.35
C ALA A 130 -1.86 -3.47 11.30
N GLY A 131 -0.79 -3.49 12.10
CA GLY A 131 0.30 -2.51 12.01
C GLY A 131 1.03 -2.57 10.66
N ASP A 132 1.38 -3.76 10.19
CA ASP A 132 2.02 -3.95 8.88
C ASP A 132 1.12 -3.44 7.73
N LEU A 133 -0.19 -3.76 7.76
CA LEU A 133 -1.14 -3.26 6.76
C LEU A 133 -1.32 -1.73 6.83
N LYS A 134 -1.29 -1.15 8.03
CA LYS A 134 -1.35 0.31 8.18
C LYS A 134 -0.13 0.98 7.56
N GLU A 135 1.07 0.47 7.80
CA GLU A 135 2.30 0.99 7.18
C GLU A 135 2.24 0.88 5.65
N GLN A 136 1.73 -0.23 5.12
CA GLN A 136 1.48 -0.37 3.68
C GLN A 136 0.52 0.68 3.15
N LEU A 137 -0.60 0.95 3.84
CA LEU A 137 -1.56 1.98 3.44
C LEU A 137 -0.96 3.39 3.44
N GLU A 138 -0.16 3.73 4.44
CA GLU A 138 0.55 5.01 4.51
C GLU A 138 1.50 5.18 3.31
N LEU A 139 2.28 4.15 2.98
CA LEU A 139 3.16 4.16 1.81
C LEU A 139 2.39 4.21 0.46
N ILE A 140 1.21 3.59 0.39
CA ILE A 140 0.34 3.71 -0.79
C ILE A 140 -0.14 5.15 -0.95
N GLY A 141 -0.50 5.82 0.14
CA GLY A 141 -0.89 7.25 0.13
C GLY A 141 0.23 8.14 -0.41
N ASP A 142 1.43 8.01 0.15
CA ASP A 142 2.61 8.76 -0.32
C ASP A 142 2.92 8.47 -1.81
N TRP A 143 2.80 7.21 -2.22
CA TRP A 143 2.99 6.80 -3.61
C TRP A 143 1.93 7.40 -4.54
N LEU A 144 0.66 7.49 -4.12
CA LEU A 144 -0.43 8.07 -4.91
C LEU A 144 -0.23 9.58 -5.13
N ASP A 145 0.27 10.31 -4.12
CA ASP A 145 0.60 11.73 -4.25
C ASP A 145 1.69 11.95 -5.32
N VAL A 146 2.71 11.09 -5.32
CA VAL A 146 3.80 11.13 -6.31
C VAL A 146 3.31 10.68 -7.69
N TYR A 147 2.44 9.67 -7.75
CA TYR A 147 1.78 9.25 -8.98
C TYR A 147 0.95 10.38 -9.59
N ASP A 148 0.17 11.12 -8.80
CA ASP A 148 -0.65 12.23 -9.28
C ASP A 148 0.21 13.38 -9.83
N ALA A 149 1.31 13.72 -9.15
CA ALA A 149 2.29 14.69 -9.65
C ALA A 149 2.94 14.23 -10.97
N TRP A 150 3.41 12.97 -11.01
CA TRP A 150 3.96 12.37 -12.22
C TRP A 150 2.95 12.36 -13.36
N ASN A 151 1.70 11.96 -13.11
CA ASN A 151 0.66 11.85 -14.12
C ASN A 151 0.30 13.20 -14.74
N GLN A 152 0.27 14.28 -13.93
CA GLN A 152 0.08 15.64 -14.44
C GLN A 152 1.20 16.05 -15.41
N THR A 153 2.45 15.73 -15.07
CA THR A 153 3.62 16.00 -15.92
C THR A 153 3.62 15.10 -17.16
N ASN A 154 3.27 13.82 -17.01
CA ASN A 154 3.20 12.83 -18.08
C ASN A 154 2.20 13.25 -19.18
N VAL A 155 1.00 13.66 -18.77
CA VAL A 155 -0.03 14.19 -19.68
C VAL A 155 0.49 15.41 -20.44
N SER A 156 1.25 16.29 -19.76
CA SER A 156 1.79 17.51 -20.34
C SER A 156 2.97 17.25 -21.31
N VAL A 157 3.76 16.19 -21.09
CA VAL A 157 4.94 15.86 -21.92
C VAL A 157 4.61 14.93 -23.09
N THR A 158 3.52 14.17 -23.03
CA THR A 158 3.16 13.17 -24.06
C THR A 158 3.14 13.75 -25.47
N GLU A 159 2.58 14.95 -25.65
CA GLU A 159 2.57 15.63 -26.95
C GLU A 159 4.00 15.99 -27.40
N LYS A 160 4.86 16.44 -26.48
CA LYS A 160 6.26 16.78 -26.76
C LYS A 160 7.12 15.56 -27.05
N ILE A 161 6.83 14.41 -26.45
CA ILE A 161 7.46 13.12 -26.76
C ILE A 161 7.15 12.67 -28.19
N ASN A 162 5.89 12.79 -28.60
CA ASN A 162 5.45 12.45 -29.95
C ASN A 162 6.10 13.38 -30.99
N GLU A 163 6.15 14.69 -30.72
CA GLU A 163 6.87 15.66 -31.55
C GLU A 163 8.38 15.36 -31.58
N MET A 164 8.98 14.95 -30.45
CA MET A 164 10.40 14.60 -30.38
C MET A 164 10.73 13.39 -31.25
N SER A 165 9.87 12.37 -31.28
CA SER A 165 10.03 11.21 -32.17
C SER A 165 10.05 11.62 -33.65
N TYR A 166 9.23 12.61 -34.01
CA TYR A 166 9.18 13.16 -35.37
C TYR A 166 10.51 13.86 -35.72
N PHE A 167 11.01 14.73 -34.83
CA PHE A 167 12.27 15.45 -35.06
C PHE A 167 13.52 14.58 -34.96
N ALA A 168 13.58 13.63 -34.02
CA ALA A 168 14.74 12.74 -33.82
C ALA A 168 15.02 11.86 -35.04
N SER A 169 13.98 11.50 -35.81
CA SER A 169 14.15 10.68 -37.01
C SER A 169 14.87 11.40 -38.16
N PHE A 170 14.88 12.75 -38.18
CA PHE A 170 15.40 13.63 -39.26
C PHE A 170 15.06 13.18 -40.70
N ASN A 171 14.11 12.26 -40.87
CA ASN A 171 13.62 11.73 -42.12
C ASN A 171 12.33 12.49 -42.44
N ASP A 172 12.45 13.79 -42.68
CA ASP A 172 11.44 14.50 -43.45
C ASP A 172 11.82 14.40 -44.93
N PRO A 173 11.24 13.46 -45.71
CA PRO A 173 11.46 13.39 -47.15
C PRO A 173 10.92 14.63 -47.89
N TYR A 174 10.23 15.56 -47.21
CA TYR A 174 9.63 16.75 -47.78
C TYR A 174 10.34 18.06 -47.44
N SER A 175 11.49 18.03 -46.74
CA SER A 175 12.42 19.16 -46.61
C SER A 175 11.80 20.49 -46.14
N LYS A 176 10.97 20.49 -45.09
CA LYS A 176 10.30 21.73 -44.60
C LYS A 176 10.84 22.30 -43.30
N PHE A 177 11.71 21.60 -42.58
CA PHE A 177 12.23 22.08 -41.29
C PHE A 177 13.58 22.78 -41.45
N THR A 178 13.65 24.01 -40.93
CA THR A 178 14.92 24.72 -40.79
C THR A 178 15.61 24.29 -39.49
N PRO A 179 16.94 24.43 -39.39
CA PRO A 179 17.64 24.27 -38.11
C PRO A 179 17.06 25.12 -36.97
N GLN A 180 16.48 26.29 -37.29
CA GLN A 180 15.84 27.16 -36.31
C GLN A 180 14.56 26.54 -35.73
N ASP A 181 13.72 25.90 -36.55
CA ASP A 181 12.49 25.24 -36.08
C ASP A 181 12.80 24.12 -35.07
N GLY A 182 13.88 23.36 -35.32
CA GLY A 182 14.35 22.34 -34.40
C GLY A 182 14.90 22.91 -33.08
N ILE A 183 15.60 24.05 -33.13
CA ILE A 183 16.10 24.76 -31.94
C ILE A 183 14.93 25.29 -31.10
N ASP A 184 13.92 25.88 -31.73
CA ASP A 184 12.75 26.43 -31.04
C ASP A 184 11.92 25.31 -30.39
N PHE A 185 11.71 24.20 -31.11
CA PHE A 185 11.12 22.98 -30.54
C PHE A 185 11.94 22.50 -29.33
N PHE A 186 13.25 22.30 -29.48
CA PHE A 186 14.11 21.79 -28.43
C PHE A 186 14.09 22.69 -27.18
N ASN A 187 14.17 24.01 -27.35
CA ASN A 187 14.10 24.97 -26.26
C ASN A 187 12.75 24.91 -25.52
N SER A 188 11.65 24.63 -26.24
CA SER A 188 10.32 24.47 -25.63
C SER A 188 10.13 23.12 -24.94
N ALA A 189 10.66 22.03 -25.52
CA ALA A 189 10.45 20.67 -25.04
C ALA A 189 11.40 20.31 -23.88
N ARG A 190 12.63 20.82 -23.90
CA ARG A 190 13.67 20.52 -22.90
C ARG A 190 13.21 20.70 -21.44
N PRO A 191 12.64 21.84 -21.00
CA PRO A 191 12.23 22.00 -19.60
C PRO A 191 11.17 20.96 -19.20
N VAL A 192 10.21 20.66 -20.08
CA VAL A 192 9.14 19.68 -19.84
C VAL A 192 9.69 18.26 -19.75
N ILE A 193 10.64 17.90 -20.62
CA ILE A 193 11.31 16.58 -20.57
C ILE A 193 12.15 16.44 -19.29
N ILE A 194 12.84 17.50 -18.86
CA ILE A 194 13.60 17.49 -17.60
C ILE A 194 12.65 17.25 -16.42
N GLU A 195 11.55 18.00 -16.36
CA GLU A 195 10.53 17.85 -15.32
C GLU A 195 9.94 16.44 -15.30
N TYR A 196 9.58 15.89 -16.46
CA TYR A 196 9.12 14.51 -16.57
C TYR A 196 10.16 13.51 -16.03
N LEU A 197 11.42 13.62 -16.42
CA LEU A 197 12.46 12.70 -15.96
C LEU A 197 12.70 12.82 -14.45
N THR A 198 12.54 14.01 -13.87
CA THR A 198 12.60 14.22 -12.42
C THR A 198 11.43 13.53 -11.73
N GLU A 199 10.19 13.78 -12.16
CA GLU A 199 9.01 13.17 -11.53
C GLU A 199 8.95 11.66 -11.75
N SER A 200 9.35 11.16 -12.92
CA SER A 200 9.48 9.73 -13.16
C SER A 200 10.54 9.09 -12.28
N GLY A 201 11.62 9.81 -11.95
CA GLY A 201 12.61 9.35 -10.99
C GLY A 201 12.05 9.25 -9.57
N ASN A 202 11.25 10.23 -9.15
CA ASN A 202 10.55 10.20 -7.87
C ASN A 202 9.57 9.01 -7.82
N LEU A 203 8.76 8.83 -8.88
CA LEU A 203 7.81 7.72 -8.97
C LEU A 203 8.52 6.37 -8.92
N ILE A 204 9.64 6.19 -9.61
CA ILE A 204 10.42 4.93 -9.56
C ILE A 204 10.91 4.66 -8.14
N ASN A 205 11.44 5.67 -7.43
CA ASN A 205 11.95 5.51 -6.08
C ASN A 205 10.83 5.12 -5.09
N GLU A 206 9.68 5.79 -5.14
CA GLU A 206 8.55 5.43 -4.28
C GLU A 206 7.95 4.08 -4.64
N THR A 207 7.93 3.74 -5.93
CA THR A 207 7.51 2.41 -6.38
C THR A 207 8.43 1.33 -5.82
N ASP A 208 9.74 1.58 -5.72
CA ASP A 208 10.70 0.65 -5.09
C ASP A 208 10.47 0.48 -3.59
N THR A 209 10.23 1.58 -2.88
CA THR A 209 9.86 1.54 -1.46
C THR A 209 8.61 0.68 -1.27
N LEU A 210 7.57 0.92 -2.08
CA LEU A 210 6.31 0.19 -1.98
C LEU A 210 6.46 -1.30 -2.35
N ILE A 211 7.24 -1.64 -3.38
CA ILE A 211 7.55 -3.04 -3.74
C ILE A 211 8.22 -3.79 -2.57
N SER A 212 9.05 -3.11 -1.77
CA SER A 212 9.82 -3.74 -0.69
C SER A 212 8.96 -4.21 0.48
N VAL A 213 7.81 -3.56 0.71
CA VAL A 213 6.86 -3.88 1.78
C VAL A 213 5.67 -4.72 1.33
N MET A 214 5.46 -4.82 0.02
CA MET A 214 4.37 -5.57 -0.57
C MET A 214 4.68 -7.07 -0.64
N ASP A 215 3.71 -7.87 -0.18
CA ASP A 215 3.72 -9.32 -0.35
C ASP A 215 3.70 -9.71 -1.84
N GLU A 216 4.21 -10.89 -2.16
CA GLU A 216 4.10 -11.48 -3.50
C GLU A 216 2.63 -11.58 -3.93
N GLY A 217 2.28 -11.00 -5.08
CA GLY A 217 0.88 -10.92 -5.52
C GLY A 217 0.67 -9.93 -6.66
N ASN A 218 -0.59 -9.61 -6.93
CA ASN A 218 -0.97 -8.73 -8.05
C ASN A 218 -0.46 -7.30 -7.82
N ALA A 219 -0.62 -6.76 -6.60
CA ALA A 219 -0.13 -5.44 -6.23
C ALA A 219 1.36 -5.27 -6.56
N LYS A 220 2.21 -6.12 -5.99
CA LYS A 220 3.65 -6.12 -6.26
C LYS A 220 3.98 -6.31 -7.75
N SER A 221 3.29 -7.24 -8.43
CA SER A 221 3.54 -7.50 -9.86
C SER A 221 3.26 -6.26 -10.72
N THR A 222 2.15 -5.55 -10.45
CA THR A 222 1.76 -4.36 -11.20
C THR A 222 2.68 -3.16 -10.91
N LEU A 223 3.17 -3.02 -9.68
CA LEU A 223 4.21 -2.03 -9.34
C LEU A 223 5.53 -2.30 -10.09
N ILE A 224 5.98 -3.55 -10.12
CA ILE A 224 7.18 -3.95 -10.88
C ILE A 224 7.00 -3.64 -12.37
N GLN A 225 5.83 -3.93 -12.93
CA GLN A 225 5.52 -3.63 -14.31
C GLN A 225 5.55 -2.12 -14.57
N LEU A 226 4.85 -1.31 -13.76
CA LEU A 226 4.89 0.14 -13.88
C LEU A 226 6.33 0.67 -13.84
N LYS A 227 7.12 0.25 -12.84
CA LYS A 227 8.53 0.64 -12.74
C LYS A 227 9.28 0.34 -14.03
N SER A 228 9.10 -0.86 -14.58
CA SER A 228 9.76 -1.27 -15.82
C SER A 228 9.35 -0.40 -17.01
N GLU A 229 8.06 -0.06 -17.12
CA GLU A 229 7.52 0.78 -18.19
C GLU A 229 8.10 2.21 -18.09
N VAL A 230 8.02 2.83 -16.92
CA VAL A 230 8.55 4.19 -16.68
C VAL A 230 10.07 4.24 -16.88
N THR A 231 10.81 3.22 -16.44
CA THR A 231 12.26 3.13 -16.66
C THR A 231 12.59 3.05 -18.16
N SER A 232 11.88 2.19 -18.90
CA SER A 232 12.09 2.04 -20.34
C SER A 232 11.79 3.34 -21.10
N GLU A 233 10.74 4.05 -20.71
CA GLU A 233 10.38 5.34 -21.32
C GLU A 233 11.42 6.42 -20.99
N ASN A 234 11.89 6.49 -19.75
CA ASN A 234 12.97 7.40 -19.34
C ASN A 234 14.25 7.17 -20.15
N ASP A 235 14.65 5.92 -20.36
CA ASP A 235 15.86 5.58 -21.13
C ASP A 235 15.73 5.96 -22.61
N TRP A 236 14.55 5.70 -23.20
CA TRP A 236 14.25 6.14 -24.56
C TRP A 236 14.30 7.66 -24.67
N LEU A 237 13.66 8.38 -23.74
CA LEU A 237 13.64 9.85 -23.67
C LEU A 237 15.05 10.44 -23.57
N ARG A 238 15.87 9.93 -22.65
CA ARG A 238 17.27 10.39 -22.47
C ARG A 238 18.09 10.17 -23.74
N THR A 239 17.94 9.01 -24.38
CA THR A 239 18.66 8.68 -25.62
C THR A 239 18.30 9.67 -26.73
N ASN A 240 17.01 9.86 -27.00
CA ASN A 240 16.55 10.76 -28.07
C ASN A 240 16.86 12.23 -27.76
N TYR A 241 16.71 12.66 -26.51
CA TYR A 241 17.12 14.00 -26.07
C TYR A 241 18.61 14.25 -26.36
N ASN A 242 19.47 13.28 -26.03
CA ASN A 242 20.91 13.36 -26.24
C ASN A 242 21.30 13.36 -27.72
N GLU A 243 20.62 12.58 -28.55
CA GLU A 243 20.80 12.60 -30.00
C GLU A 243 20.46 13.98 -30.58
N MET A 244 19.33 14.56 -30.18
CA MET A 244 18.94 15.91 -30.59
C MET A 244 19.94 16.98 -30.13
N VAL A 245 20.39 16.92 -28.87
CA VAL A 245 21.45 17.81 -28.37
C VAL A 245 22.71 17.70 -29.23
N GLY A 246 23.15 16.48 -29.57
CA GLY A 246 24.32 16.26 -30.41
C GLY A 246 24.18 16.90 -31.79
N ILE A 247 23.04 16.70 -32.44
CA ILE A 247 22.73 17.27 -33.75
C ILE A 247 22.69 18.81 -33.67
N PHE A 248 21.98 19.39 -32.70
CA PHE A 248 21.89 20.84 -32.57
C PHE A 248 23.20 21.51 -32.19
N ASN A 249 24.00 20.91 -31.31
CA ASN A 249 25.34 21.41 -31.01
C ASN A 249 26.24 21.43 -32.25
N SER A 250 26.08 20.45 -33.15
CA SER A 250 26.85 20.39 -34.41
C SER A 250 26.40 21.42 -35.46
N LEU A 251 25.09 21.73 -35.51
CA LEU A 251 24.49 22.60 -36.53
C LEU A 251 24.41 24.08 -36.12
N ALA A 252 24.17 24.36 -34.84
CA ALA A 252 23.86 25.70 -34.35
C ALA A 252 25.07 26.41 -33.69
N GLY A 253 26.17 25.70 -33.44
CA GLY A 253 27.33 26.21 -32.70
C GLY A 253 27.07 26.52 -31.21
N ALA A 254 25.84 26.31 -30.73
CA ALA A 254 25.46 26.38 -29.33
C ALA A 254 25.96 25.15 -28.55
N LYS A 255 26.10 25.26 -27.22
CA LYS A 255 26.51 24.15 -26.33
C LYS A 255 25.40 23.82 -25.34
N TYR A 256 24.42 23.03 -25.78
CA TYR A 256 23.42 22.42 -24.92
C TYR A 256 24.05 21.25 -24.13
N GLY A 257 23.61 21.07 -22.87
CA GLY A 257 24.07 19.99 -22.00
C GLY A 257 23.36 18.67 -22.30
N MET A 258 24.14 17.59 -22.34
CA MET A 258 23.67 16.20 -22.43
C MET A 258 23.10 15.75 -21.07
N MET A 259 22.10 14.87 -21.09
CA MET A 259 21.62 14.16 -19.91
C MET A 259 22.51 12.93 -19.65
N GLN A 260 22.94 12.75 -18.40
CA GLN A 260 23.66 11.54 -18.00
C GLN A 260 22.66 10.39 -17.76
N SER A 261 23.10 9.16 -18.03
CA SER A 261 22.43 7.97 -17.51
C SER A 261 22.60 7.94 -15.99
N VAL A 262 21.50 7.74 -15.27
CA VAL A 262 21.54 7.37 -13.84
C VAL A 262 21.55 5.85 -13.75
#